data_AF-A0A2H0WMR2-F1
#
_entry.id   AF-A0A2H0WMR2-F1
#
_cell.length_a   1.000
_cell.length_b   1.000
_cell.length_c   1.000
_cell.angle_alpha   90.00
_cell.angle_beta   90.00
_cell.angle_gamma   90.00
#
_symmetry.space_group_name_H-M   'P 1'
#
loop_
_entity.id
_entity.type
_entity.pdbx_description
1 polymer ?
#
loop_
_entity_poly.entity_id
_entity_poly.type
_entity_poly.pdbx_seq_one_letter_code
_entity_poly.pdbx_strand_id
1 'polypeptide(L)' 'MAELTGERRVSSEFFTNLAVAWFSGGVITPVIVRPKTIQELLVFSLLGILGTIFSLRAASLIARGGK' A
#
# COMPACT_ATOMS: atom_id res chain seq x y z
N MET A 1 6.79 -20.20 15.49
CA MET A 1 6.46 -18.94 14.81
C MET A 1 6.64 -17.84 15.84
N ALA A 2 7.51 -16.85 15.61
CA ALA A 2 7.72 -15.78 16.60
C ALA A 2 6.42 -14.97 16.74
N GLU A 3 5.88 -14.89 17.95
CA GLU A 3 4.67 -14.13 18.24
C GLU A 3 5.00 -12.64 18.06
N LEU A 4 4.36 -12.00 17.09
CA LEU A 4 4.41 -10.55 16.96
C LEU A 4 3.78 -9.95 18.22
N THR A 5 4.49 -9.04 18.90
CA THR A 5 3.86 -8.26 19.97
C THR A 5 2.60 -7.57 19.41
N GLY A 6 1.54 -7.44 20.22
CA GLY A 6 0.25 -6.94 19.76
C GLY A 6 0.33 -5.62 18.98
N GLU A 7 1.21 -4.71 19.42
CA GLU A 7 1.47 -3.43 18.75
C GLU A 7 2.10 -3.56 17.37
N ARG A 8 3.02 -4.53 17.18
CA ARG A 8 3.65 -4.81 15.88
C ARG A 8 2.67 -5.41 14.90
N ARG A 9 1.77 -6.27 15.38
CA ARG A 9 0.70 -6.83 14.56
C ARG A 9 -0.24 -5.73 14.07
N VAL A 10 -0.73 -4.88 14.98
CA VAL A 10 -1.61 -3.75 14.64
C VAL A 10 -0.93 -2.82 13.63
N SER A 11 0.34 -2.50 13.83
CA SER A 11 1.10 -1.65 12.91
C SER A 11 1.28 -2.30 11.53
N SER A 12 1.59 -3.60 11.48
CA SER A 12 1.71 -4.35 10.22
C SER A 12 0.38 -4.40 9.46
N GLU A 13 -0.74 -4.63 10.16
CA GLU A 13 -2.08 -4.63 9.58
C GLU A 13 -2.46 -3.24 9.05
N PHE A 14 -2.14 -2.16 9.78
CA PHE A 14 -2.34 -0.79 9.33
C PHE A 14 -1.63 -0.50 8.00
N PHE A 15 -0.33 -0.80 7.91
CA PHE A 15 0.43 -0.57 6.68
C PHE A 15 -0.03 -1.46 5.53
N THR A 16 -0.51 -2.67 5.83
CA THR A 16 -1.10 -3.54 4.80
C THR A 16 -2.40 -2.94 4.25
N ASN A 17 -3.28 -2.44 5.12
CA ASN A 17 -4.51 -1.76 4.70
C ASN A 17 -4.21 -0.48 3.91
N LEU A 18 -3.18 0.27 4.33
CA LEU A 18 -2.72 1.45 3.60
C LEU A 18 -2.21 1.10 2.20
N ALA A 19 -1.50 -0.02 2.05
CA ALA A 19 -1.05 -0.49 0.74
C ALA A 19 -2.23 -0.81 -0.20
N VAL A 20 -3.28 -1.44 0.33
CA VAL A 20 -4.52 -1.73 -0.40
C VAL A 20 -5.23 -0.43 -0.80
N ALA A 21 -5.27 0.57 0.08
CA ALA A 21 -5.87 1.87 -0.23
C ALA A 21 -5.13 2.59 -1.38
N TRP A 22 -3.79 2.62 -1.34
CA TRP A 22 -2.98 3.20 -2.42
C TRP A 22 -3.18 2.49 -3.76
N PHE A 23 -3.29 1.16 -3.74
CA PHE A 23 -3.51 0.38 -4.95
C PHE A 23 -4.90 0.63 -5.52
N SER A 24 -5.92 0.56 -4.67
CA SER A 24 -7.32 0.70 -5.08
C SER A 24 -7.63 2.14 -5.56
N GLY A 25 -7.17 3.14 -4.80
CA GLY A 25 -7.38 4.55 -5.12
C GLY A 25 -6.50 5.06 -6.26
N GLY A 26 -5.24 4.64 -6.30
CA GLY A 26 -4.26 5.14 -7.28
C GLY A 26 -4.19 4.34 -8.58
N VAL A 27 -4.53 3.04 -8.58
CA VAL A 27 -4.40 2.18 -9.76
C VAL A 27 -5.77 1.77 -10.32
N ILE A 28 -6.68 1.29 -9.47
CA ILE A 28 -7.98 0.79 -9.93
C ILE A 28 -8.93 1.93 -10.29
N THR A 29 -9.05 2.93 -9.42
CA THR A 29 -10.03 4.02 -9.58
C THR A 29 -9.83 4.85 -10.86
N PRO A 30 -8.61 5.24 -11.28
CA PRO A 30 -8.42 5.97 -12.53
C PRO A 30 -8.85 5.19 -13.76
N VAL A 31 -8.68 3.86 -13.76
CA VAL A 31 -9.08 2.99 -14.88
C VAL A 31 -10.61 2.94 -15.01
N ILE A 32 -11.34 2.99 -13.90
CA ILE A 32 -12.80 2.79 -13.89
C ILE A 32 -13.57 4.12 -13.97
N VAL A 33 -13.14 5.14 -13.21
CA VAL A 33 -13.95 6.34 -12.93
C VAL A 33 -13.44 7.59 -13.66
N ARG A 34 -12.16 7.63 -14.06
CA ARG A 34 -11.55 8.84 -14.63
C ARG A 34 -10.55 8.56 -15.76
N PRO A 35 -10.98 8.64 -17.03
CA PRO A 35 -10.04 9.00 -18.08
C PRO A 35 -10.40 10.39 -18.62
N LYS A 36 -9.66 11.43 -18.20
CA LYS A 36 -9.57 12.67 -19.00
C LYS A 36 -8.32 12.65 -19.89
N THR A 37 -7.20 12.07 -19.43
CA THR A 37 -5.98 11.90 -20.25
C THR A 37 -5.14 10.67 -19.84
N ILE A 38 -4.33 10.14 -20.79
CA ILE A 38 -3.36 9.06 -20.53
C ILE A 38 -2.31 9.48 -19.49
N GLN A 39 -1.92 10.76 -19.50
CA GLN A 39 -0.94 11.30 -18.57
C GLN A 39 -1.44 11.23 -17.12
N GLU A 40 -2.70 11.59 -16.86
CA GLU A 40 -3.29 11.44 -15.52
C GLU A 40 -3.29 9.98 -15.08
N LEU A 41 -3.69 9.06 -15.96
CA LEU A 41 -3.71 7.62 -15.65
C LEU A 41 -2.32 7.13 -15.21
N LEU A 42 -1.26 7.52 -15.93
CA LEU A 42 0.11 7.17 -15.61
C LEU A 42 0.56 7.78 -14.27
N VAL A 43 0.28 9.06 -14.03
CA VAL A 43 0.69 9.75 -12.80
C VAL A 43 0.00 9.14 -11.58
N PHE A 44 -1.32 8.95 -11.62
CA PHE A 44 -2.06 8.34 -10.51
C PHE A 44 -1.62 6.89 -10.28
N SER A 45 -1.44 6.10 -11.34
CA SER A 45 -0.98 4.72 -11.23
C SER A 45 0.43 4.64 -10.63
N LEU A 46 1.34 5.52 -11.04
CA LEU A 46 2.70 5.58 -10.52
C LEU A 46 2.69 5.91 -9.02
N LEU A 47 1.94 6.93 -8.62
CA LEU A 47 1.80 7.31 -7.20
C LEU A 47 1.15 6.19 -6.38
N GLY A 48 0.10 5.55 -6.91
CA GLY A 48 -0.55 4.40 -6.28
C GLY A 48 0.42 3.24 -6.07
N ILE A 49 1.16 2.84 -7.11
CA ILE A 49 2.14 1.75 -7.03
C ILE A 49 3.26 2.09 -6.05
N LEU A 50 3.81 3.30 -6.09
CA LEU A 50 4.86 3.73 -5.17
C LEU A 50 4.37 3.71 -3.71
N GLY A 51 3.17 4.22 -3.45
CA GLY A 51 2.53 4.19 -2.14
C GLY A 51 2.31 2.76 -1.64
N THR A 52 1.79 1.87 -2.49
CA THR A 52 1.61 0.45 -2.18
C THR A 52 2.93 -0.23 -1.83
N ILE A 53 3.97 -0.04 -2.63
CA ILE A 53 5.30 -0.63 -2.38
C ILE A 53 5.87 -0.10 -1.06
N PHE A 54 5.80 1.20 -0.82
CA PHE A 54 6.28 1.82 0.41
C PHE A 54 5.57 1.23 1.64
N SER A 55 4.25 1.16 1.61
CA SER A 55 3.44 0.61 2.70
C SER A 55 3.71 -0.88 2.92
N LEU A 56 3.83 -1.70 1.86
CA LEU A 56 4.19 -3.12 1.99
C LEU A 56 5.60 -3.33 2.55
N ARG A 57 6.56 -2.48 2.18
CA ARG A 57 7.92 -2.52 2.74
C ARG A 57 7.90 -2.18 4.22
N ALA A 58 7.17 -1.15 4.63
CA ALA A 58 6.98 -0.80 6.03
C ALA A 58 6.35 -1.94 6.83
N ALA A 59 5.24 -2.52 6.34
CA ALA A 59 4.60 -3.69 6.95
C ALA A 59 5.58 -4.87 7.08
N SER A 60 6.33 -5.17 6.03
CA SER A 60 7.30 -6.26 6.01
C SER A 60 8.46 -6.04 6.99
N LEU A 61 8.95 -4.81 7.12
CA LEU A 61 10.01 -4.47 8.08
C LEU A 61 9.52 -4.64 9.52
N ILE A 62 8.32 -4.15 9.82
CA ILE A 62 7.71 -4.27 11.15
C ILE A 62 7.45 -5.74 11.50
N ALA A 63 6.96 -6.53 10.54
CA ALA A 63 6.76 -7.97 10.72
C ALA A 63 8.07 -8.74 10.90
N ARG A 64 9.17 -8.30 10.27
CA ARG A 64 10.48 -8.95 10.34
C ARG A 64 11.33 -8.54 11.54
N GLY A 65 11.07 -7.39 12.16
CA GLY A 65 11.77 -6.91 13.35
C GLY A 65 11.51 -7.72 14.64
N GLY A 66 10.72 -8.80 14.56
CA GLY A 66 10.51 -9.80 15.61
C GLY A 66 11.46 -10.99 15.58
N LYS A 67 12.73 -10.76 15.22
CA LYS A 67 13.82 -11.70 15.48
C LYS A 67 14.57 -11.29 16.74
#